data_AF-A0A0G0TN84-F1
#
_entry.id   AF-A0A0G0TN84-F1
#
_cell.length_a   1.000
_cell.length_b   1.000
_cell.length_c   1.000
_cell.angle_alpha   90.00
_cell.angle_beta   90.00
_cell.angle_gamma   90.00
#
_symmetry.space_group_name_H-M   'P 1'
#
loop_
_entity.id
_entity.type
_entity.pdbx_description
1 polymer ?
#
loop_
_entity_poly.entity_id
_entity_poly.type
_entity_poly.pdbx_seq_one_letter_code
_entity_poly.pdbx_strand_id
1 'polypeptide(L)'
;MKTIVKLIAITVVISATVFFPTSNVNASHVMAEVSIINQNGAEAFQITIRSADNNMPLANTVVTLYTNGSFLDVADNIELGRTVTDQNGTAVIKPHPMPAGEHTVYIKYKTRDETQSETLTLAISMSGTTLQLYRSKDGISIPGLNIALLLMIVLSVVWGILLTVALRLVAIARNGSDIAPTNKDAKHYQHK
;
A
#
# COMPACT_ATOMS: atom_id res chain seq x y z
N MET A 1 -40.12 -33.86 -39.45
CA MET A 1 -39.58 -33.64 -38.09
C MET A 1 -38.15 -33.13 -38.23
N LYS A 2 -37.88 -31.88 -37.87
CA LYS A 2 -36.55 -31.26 -37.96
C LYS A 2 -35.85 -31.41 -36.60
N THR A 3 -34.77 -32.16 -36.55
CA THR A 3 -33.94 -32.34 -35.36
C THR A 3 -33.04 -31.12 -35.16
N ILE A 4 -33.31 -30.37 -34.09
CA ILE A 4 -32.48 -29.24 -33.64
C ILE A 4 -31.39 -29.81 -32.75
N VAL A 5 -30.17 -29.92 -33.27
CA VAL A 5 -28.98 -30.26 -32.49
C VAL A 5 -28.55 -28.99 -31.74
N LYS A 6 -28.79 -28.95 -30.43
CA LYS A 6 -28.30 -27.90 -29.53
C LYS A 6 -26.79 -28.09 -29.32
N LEU A 7 -26.02 -27.17 -29.87
CA LEU A 7 -24.58 -27.03 -29.65
C LEU A 7 -24.35 -26.58 -28.19
N ILE A 8 -23.75 -27.44 -27.37
CA ILE A 8 -23.31 -27.09 -26.01
C ILE A 8 -21.95 -26.41 -26.14
N ALA A 9 -21.92 -25.09 -25.91
CA ALA A 9 -20.68 -24.33 -25.82
C ALA A 9 -19.99 -24.65 -24.48
N ILE A 10 -18.89 -25.40 -24.53
CA ILE A 10 -18.02 -25.62 -23.37
C ILE A 10 -17.13 -24.39 -23.24
N THR A 11 -17.46 -23.52 -22.29
CA THR A 11 -16.62 -22.38 -21.92
C THR A 11 -15.43 -22.92 -21.10
N VAL A 12 -14.30 -23.12 -21.76
CA VAL A 12 -13.04 -23.45 -21.09
C VAL A 12 -12.57 -22.20 -20.36
N VAL A 13 -12.74 -22.17 -19.03
CA VAL A 13 -12.10 -21.18 -18.17
C VAL A 13 -10.62 -21.55 -18.09
N ILE A 14 -9.80 -20.90 -18.93
CA ILE A 14 -8.35 -20.98 -18.84
C ILE A 14 -7.94 -20.10 -17.66
N SER A 15 -7.86 -20.68 -16.47
CA SER A 15 -7.22 -20.06 -15.32
C SER A 15 -5.74 -19.89 -15.63
N ALA A 16 -5.33 -18.65 -15.94
CA ALA A 16 -3.94 -18.30 -16.15
C ALA A 16 -3.16 -18.50 -14.83
N THR A 17 -2.42 -19.61 -14.75
CA THR A 17 -1.42 -19.83 -13.71
C THR A 17 -0.19 -19.00 -14.05
N VAL A 18 -0.02 -17.86 -13.39
CA VAL A 18 1.25 -17.12 -13.45
C VAL A 18 2.27 -17.93 -12.65
N PHE A 19 3.24 -18.52 -13.33
CA PHE A 19 4.35 -19.24 -12.70
C PHE A 19 5.35 -18.23 -12.16
N PHE A 20 5.33 -17.98 -10.86
CA PHE A 20 6.39 -17.26 -10.16
C PHE A 20 7.54 -18.23 -9.85
N PRO A 21 8.79 -17.74 -9.72
CA PRO A 21 9.93 -18.58 -9.36
C PRO A 21 9.64 -19.31 -8.04
N THR A 22 9.62 -20.64 -8.08
CA THR A 22 9.49 -21.46 -6.88
C THR A 22 10.80 -21.41 -6.10
N SER A 23 10.72 -21.00 -4.84
CA SER A 23 11.87 -21.03 -3.94
C SER A 23 11.86 -22.38 -3.25
N ASN A 24 12.86 -23.21 -3.55
CA ASN A 24 13.00 -24.54 -2.97
C ASN A 24 14.14 -24.51 -1.95
N VAL A 25 13.86 -24.96 -0.72
CA VAL A 25 14.91 -25.23 0.27
C VAL A 25 14.78 -26.65 0.76
N ASN A 26 15.94 -27.31 0.89
CA ASN A 26 16.08 -28.66 1.37
C ASN A 26 16.73 -28.63 2.76
N ALA A 27 16.00 -29.09 3.78
CA ALA A 27 16.57 -29.45 5.07
C ALA A 27 17.05 -30.91 5.02
N SER A 28 17.75 -31.38 6.06
CA SER A 28 18.23 -32.77 6.11
C SER A 28 17.13 -33.83 5.94
N HIS A 29 15.87 -33.49 6.26
CA HIS A 29 14.75 -34.45 6.28
C HIS A 29 13.49 -33.97 5.56
N VAL A 30 13.45 -32.71 5.09
CA VAL A 30 12.23 -32.10 4.54
C VAL A 30 12.55 -31.20 3.36
N MET A 31 11.76 -31.34 2.30
CA MET A 31 11.71 -30.44 1.16
C MET A 31 10.45 -29.57 1.28
N ALA A 32 10.63 -28.25 1.18
CA ALA A 32 9.51 -27.32 1.10
C ALA A 32 9.55 -26.56 -0.23
N GLU A 33 8.39 -26.47 -0.85
CA GLU A 33 8.14 -25.68 -2.06
C GLU A 33 7.09 -24.63 -1.74
N VAL A 34 7.35 -23.39 -2.12
CA VAL A 34 6.39 -22.30 -2.00
C VAL A 34 6.01 -21.80 -3.38
N SER A 35 4.71 -21.76 -3.63
CA SER A 35 4.10 -21.22 -4.85
C SER A 35 3.03 -20.20 -4.50
N ILE A 36 2.77 -19.29 -5.43
CA ILE A 36 1.69 -18.32 -5.32
C ILE A 36 0.54 -18.81 -6.18
N ILE A 37 -0.64 -18.91 -5.60
CA ILE A 37 -1.85 -19.35 -6.29
C ILE A 37 -2.91 -18.24 -6.24
N ASN A 38 -3.73 -18.17 -7.28
CA ASN A 38 -4.93 -17.34 -7.26
C ASN A 38 -6.12 -18.21 -6.88
N GLN A 39 -6.69 -17.99 -5.70
CA GLN A 39 -7.91 -18.66 -5.26
C GLN A 39 -9.04 -17.63 -5.15
N ASN A 40 -10.05 -17.78 -6.01
CA ASN A 40 -11.26 -16.94 -6.01
C ASN A 40 -10.97 -15.43 -6.19
N GLY A 41 -9.95 -15.08 -6.98
CA GLY A 41 -9.57 -13.69 -7.24
C GLY A 41 -8.64 -13.08 -6.18
N ALA A 42 -8.24 -13.85 -5.17
CA ALA A 42 -7.26 -13.46 -4.17
C ALA A 42 -5.98 -14.29 -4.30
N GLU A 43 -4.83 -13.63 -4.29
CA GLU A 43 -3.52 -14.29 -4.23
C GLU A 43 -3.30 -14.92 -2.85
N ALA A 44 -2.67 -16.09 -2.84
CA ALA A 44 -2.37 -16.84 -1.63
C ALA A 44 -1.00 -17.51 -1.76
N PHE A 45 -0.31 -17.67 -0.64
CA PHE A 45 0.85 -18.52 -0.55
C PHE A 45 0.39 -19.97 -0.35
N GLN A 46 0.80 -20.86 -1.25
CA GLN A 46 0.69 -22.29 -1.09
C GLN A 46 2.08 -22.85 -0.74
N ILE A 47 2.17 -23.48 0.43
CA ILE A 47 3.37 -24.11 0.93
C ILE A 47 3.14 -25.62 0.88
N THR A 48 3.96 -26.34 0.13
CA THR A 48 3.91 -27.80 0.03
C THR A 48 5.13 -28.38 0.70
N ILE A 49 4.92 -29.29 1.65
CA ILE A 49 5.96 -29.86 2.49
C ILE A 49 5.98 -31.37 2.31
N ARG A 50 7.15 -31.90 1.96
CA ARG A 50 7.40 -33.33 1.75
C ARG A 50 8.63 -33.78 2.50
N SER A 51 8.61 -35.02 2.99
CA SER A 51 9.79 -35.66 3.55
C SER A 51 10.84 -35.88 2.45
N ALA A 52 12.09 -35.49 2.71
CA ALA A 52 13.18 -35.64 1.75
C ALA A 52 13.53 -37.11 1.46
N ASP A 53 13.29 -38.00 2.44
CA ASP A 53 13.71 -39.40 2.36
C ASP A 53 12.81 -40.26 1.47
N ASN A 54 11.50 -39.96 1.47
CA ASN A 54 10.48 -40.81 0.84
C ASN A 54 9.43 -40.02 0.05
N ASN A 55 9.60 -38.71 -0.07
CA ASN A 55 8.72 -37.80 -0.80
C ASN A 55 7.25 -37.81 -0.33
N MET A 56 7.00 -38.33 0.88
CA MET A 56 5.65 -38.37 1.46
C MET A 56 5.22 -36.99 1.95
N PRO A 57 3.94 -36.63 1.78
CA PRO A 57 3.41 -35.38 2.30
C PRO A 57 3.51 -35.31 3.83
N LEU A 58 3.95 -34.17 4.36
CA LEU A 58 4.08 -33.98 5.81
C LEU A 58 2.86 -33.23 6.36
N ALA A 59 1.89 -33.97 6.89
CA ALA A 59 0.69 -33.41 7.51
C ALA A 59 0.96 -32.86 8.92
N ASN A 60 0.04 -32.04 9.43
CA ASN A 60 0.08 -31.50 10.80
C ASN A 60 1.36 -30.69 11.13
N THR A 61 2.00 -30.12 10.11
CA THR A 61 3.20 -29.29 10.25
C THR A 61 2.80 -27.83 10.37
N VAL A 62 3.35 -27.11 11.34
CA VAL A 62 3.02 -25.69 11.56
C VAL A 62 3.81 -24.85 10.58
N VAL A 63 3.11 -24.03 9.80
CA VAL A 63 3.70 -23.08 8.85
C VAL A 63 3.32 -21.68 9.29
N THR A 64 4.32 -20.82 9.47
CA THR A 64 4.13 -19.41 9.79
C THR A 64 4.84 -18.55 8.74
N LEU A 65 4.12 -17.59 8.19
CA LEU A 65 4.63 -16.63 7.21
C LEU A 65 4.92 -15.31 7.91
N TYR A 66 6.11 -14.77 7.67
CA TYR A 66 6.52 -13.45 8.14
C TYR A 66 6.96 -12.56 6.99
N THR A 67 6.82 -11.25 7.19
CA THR A 67 7.41 -10.23 6.32
C THR A 67 8.32 -9.33 7.12
N ASN A 68 9.32 -8.74 6.47
CA ASN A 68 10.16 -7.73 7.10
C ASN A 68 9.39 -6.41 7.18
N GLY A 69 9.08 -5.97 8.40
CA GLY A 69 8.50 -4.66 8.67
C GLY A 69 9.53 -3.72 9.28
N SER A 70 9.36 -2.42 9.09
CA SER A 70 10.04 -1.42 9.91
C SER A 70 9.05 -0.35 10.38
N PHE A 71 9.18 0.05 11.64
CA PHE A 71 8.41 1.15 12.21
C PHE A 71 9.33 2.01 13.06
N LEU A 72 9.40 3.31 12.76
CA LEU A 72 10.26 4.27 13.48
C LEU A 72 11.72 3.79 13.62
N ASP A 73 12.29 3.27 12.53
CA ASP A 73 13.68 2.78 12.46
C ASP A 73 13.96 1.49 13.26
N VAL A 74 12.92 0.82 13.75
CA VAL A 74 13.01 -0.54 14.30
C VAL A 74 12.55 -1.54 13.24
N ALA A 75 13.47 -2.39 12.78
CA ALA A 75 13.16 -3.50 11.88
C ALA A 75 12.79 -4.75 12.68
N ASP A 76 11.63 -5.33 12.40
CA ASP A 76 11.17 -6.58 13.02
C ASP A 76 10.33 -7.41 12.03
N ASN A 77 10.19 -8.70 12.32
CA ASN A 77 9.40 -9.62 11.53
C ASN A 77 7.92 -9.51 11.93
N ILE A 78 7.07 -9.19 10.96
CA ILE A 78 5.62 -9.15 11.17
C ILE A 78 5.02 -10.49 10.73
N GLU A 79 4.35 -11.19 11.63
CA GLU A 79 3.60 -12.40 11.29
C GLU A 79 2.41 -12.03 10.38
N LEU A 80 2.41 -12.56 9.16
CA LEU A 80 1.32 -12.41 8.19
C LEU A 80 0.24 -13.48 8.35
N GLY A 81 0.61 -14.62 8.91
CA GLY A 81 -0.34 -15.69 9.22
C GLY A 81 0.33 -16.99 9.59
N ARG A 82 -0.45 -17.85 10.23
CA ARG A 82 -0.05 -19.18 10.68
C ARG A 82 -1.11 -20.20 10.35
N THR A 83 -0.69 -21.34 9.85
CA THR A 83 -1.57 -22.46 9.52
C THR A 83 -0.87 -23.79 9.75
N VAL A 84 -1.58 -24.88 9.49
CA VAL A 84 -1.08 -26.25 9.60
C VAL A 84 -1.29 -26.96 8.27
N THR A 85 -0.32 -27.80 7.85
CA THR A 85 -0.47 -28.59 6.64
C THR A 85 -1.57 -29.64 6.73
N ASP A 86 -2.29 -29.82 5.63
CA ASP A 86 -3.30 -30.86 5.46
C ASP A 86 -2.68 -32.26 5.23
N GLN A 87 -3.53 -33.26 4.96
CA GLN A 87 -3.09 -34.63 4.66
C GLN A 87 -2.22 -34.74 3.40
N ASN A 88 -2.29 -33.75 2.51
CA ASN A 88 -1.47 -33.66 1.30
C ASN A 88 -0.17 -32.88 1.56
N GLY A 89 0.12 -32.52 2.81
CA GLY A 89 1.31 -31.74 3.17
C GLY A 89 1.23 -30.30 2.68
N THR A 90 0.03 -29.81 2.39
CA THR A 90 -0.20 -28.48 1.81
C THR A 90 -0.77 -27.53 2.85
N ALA A 91 -0.23 -26.33 2.91
CA ALA A 91 -0.68 -25.22 3.74
C ALA A 91 -0.96 -24.02 2.83
N VAL A 92 -2.10 -23.35 3.04
CA VAL A 92 -2.46 -22.14 2.29
C VAL A 92 -2.62 -20.95 3.24
N ILE A 93 -1.87 -19.88 3.01
CA ILE A 93 -1.94 -18.63 3.78
C ILE A 93 -2.37 -17.50 2.85
N LYS A 94 -3.43 -16.80 3.22
CA LYS A 94 -4.03 -15.70 2.46
C LYS A 94 -3.90 -14.38 3.22
N PRO A 95 -2.76 -13.67 3.12
CA PRO A 95 -2.65 -12.36 3.73
C PRO A 95 -3.49 -11.35 2.93
N HIS A 96 -4.09 -10.40 3.65
CA HIS A 96 -4.86 -9.31 3.04
C HIS A 96 -4.51 -7.98 3.71
N PRO A 97 -3.89 -7.02 3.01
CA PRO A 97 -3.45 -7.07 1.61
C PRO A 97 -2.25 -8.02 1.39
N MET A 98 -2.01 -8.44 0.14
CA MET A 98 -0.81 -9.21 -0.24
C MET A 98 0.40 -8.28 -0.23
N PRO A 99 1.36 -8.43 0.70
CA PRO A 99 2.50 -7.53 0.77
C PRO A 99 3.54 -7.89 -0.30
N ALA A 100 4.07 -6.88 -0.98
CA ALA A 100 5.22 -7.03 -1.87
C ALA A 100 6.54 -7.06 -1.08
N GLY A 101 7.60 -7.58 -1.67
CA GLY A 101 8.95 -7.59 -1.09
C GLY A 101 9.42 -8.96 -0.59
N GLU A 102 10.41 -8.93 0.30
CA GLU A 102 11.00 -10.13 0.89
C GLU A 102 10.13 -10.66 2.05
N HIS A 103 9.81 -11.94 1.98
CA HIS A 103 9.11 -12.66 3.04
C HIS A 103 9.93 -13.83 3.51
N THR A 104 9.75 -14.19 4.78
CA THR A 104 10.39 -15.34 5.40
C THR A 104 9.33 -16.32 5.86
N VAL A 105 9.36 -17.54 5.33
CA VAL A 105 8.49 -18.64 5.76
C VAL A 105 9.23 -19.48 6.79
N TYR A 106 8.66 -19.60 7.98
CA TYR A 106 9.14 -20.52 9.01
C TYR A 106 8.23 -21.74 9.07
N ILE A 107 8.82 -22.91 8.92
CA ILE A 107 8.13 -24.20 8.92
C ILE A 107 8.64 -24.97 10.12
N LYS A 108 7.79 -25.16 11.12
CA LYS A 108 8.11 -25.95 12.31
C LYS A 108 7.51 -27.34 12.17
N TYR A 109 8.37 -28.34 12.03
CA TYR A 109 7.99 -29.74 11.88
C TYR A 109 8.57 -30.59 13.01
N LYS A 110 7.96 -31.76 13.24
CA LYS A 110 8.56 -32.79 14.11
C LYS A 110 9.42 -33.71 13.26
N THR A 111 10.59 -34.06 13.76
CA THR A 111 11.44 -35.07 13.13
C THR A 111 10.80 -36.46 13.27
N ARG A 112 11.26 -37.42 12.47
CA ARG A 112 10.76 -38.80 12.45
C ARG A 112 10.75 -39.47 13.82
N ASP A 113 11.71 -39.12 14.67
CA ASP A 113 11.84 -39.68 16.02
C ASP A 113 10.85 -39.03 17.01
N GLU A 114 10.09 -38.02 16.58
CA GLU A 114 9.11 -37.22 17.34
C GLU A 114 9.64 -36.55 18.62
N THR A 115 10.92 -36.75 18.93
CA THR A 115 11.59 -36.26 20.14
C THR A 115 11.98 -34.79 20.03
N GLN A 116 12.17 -34.27 18.80
CA GLN A 116 12.62 -32.90 18.56
C GLN A 116 11.82 -32.21 17.45
N SER A 117 11.59 -30.90 17.62
CA SER A 117 11.03 -30.06 16.57
C SER A 117 12.16 -29.30 15.88
N GLU A 118 12.16 -29.35 14.55
CA GLU A 118 13.08 -28.58 13.71
C GLU A 118 12.33 -27.45 13.01
N THR A 119 13.08 -26.40 12.64
CA THR A 119 12.54 -25.24 11.95
C THR A 119 13.28 -25.07 10.63
N LEU A 120 12.55 -25.14 9.52
CA LEU A 120 13.03 -24.79 8.20
C LEU A 120 12.66 -23.32 7.91
N THR A 121 13.63 -22.56 7.41
CA THR A 121 13.46 -21.15 7.05
C THR A 121 13.65 -20.99 5.55
N LEU A 122 12.70 -20.35 4.88
CA LEU A 122 12.74 -20.08 3.43
C LEU A 122 12.52 -18.59 3.19
N ALA A 123 13.44 -17.95 2.48
CA ALA A 123 13.23 -16.60 1.95
C ALA A 123 12.52 -16.68 0.60
N ILE A 124 11.47 -15.88 0.42
CA ILE A 124 10.75 -15.72 -0.83
C ILE A 124 10.68 -14.23 -1.19
N SER A 125 11.07 -13.90 -2.42
CA SER A 125 10.95 -12.54 -2.92
C SER A 125 9.73 -12.45 -3.83
N MET A 126 8.78 -11.60 -3.48
CA MET A 126 7.63 -11.33 -4.33
C MET A 126 7.87 -10.10 -5.20
N SER A 127 8.07 -10.36 -6.49
CA SER A 127 8.05 -9.37 -7.57
C SER A 127 6.62 -8.90 -7.83
N GLY A 128 6.07 -8.10 -6.93
CA GLY A 128 4.75 -7.50 -7.05
C GLY A 128 4.89 -5.99 -6.92
N THR A 129 4.45 -5.27 -7.96
CA THR A 129 4.42 -3.81 -8.06
C THR A 129 4.05 -3.17 -6.74
N THR A 130 4.80 -2.14 -6.35
CA THR A 130 4.53 -1.16 -5.29
C THR A 130 3.14 -0.53 -5.45
N LEU A 131 2.06 -1.30 -5.28
CA LEU A 131 0.75 -0.77 -5.00
C LEU A 131 0.78 -0.39 -3.53
N GLN A 132 1.36 0.78 -3.31
CA GLN A 132 1.16 1.62 -2.15
C GLN A 132 -0.36 1.76 -1.94
N LEU A 133 -0.97 0.79 -1.25
CA LEU A 133 -2.39 0.78 -0.92
C LEU A 133 -2.71 1.86 0.11
N TYR A 134 -1.69 2.42 0.76
CA TYR A 134 -1.83 3.59 1.60
C TYR A 134 -1.66 4.88 0.78
N ARG A 135 -2.65 5.16 -0.07
CA ARG A 135 -3.01 6.55 -0.32
C ARG A 135 -3.89 6.94 0.86
N SER A 136 -3.39 7.73 1.81
CA SER A 136 -4.25 8.35 2.84
C SER A 136 -5.42 9.00 2.12
N LYS A 137 -6.55 8.30 2.15
CA LYS A 137 -7.85 8.82 1.76
C LYS A 137 -8.45 9.59 2.94
N ASP A 138 -7.60 10.24 3.73
CA ASP A 138 -8.01 11.25 4.69
C ASP A 138 -8.21 12.58 3.95
N GLY A 139 -8.96 12.53 2.85
CA GLY A 139 -9.82 13.63 2.50
C GLY A 139 -11.09 13.39 3.29
N ILE A 140 -11.21 14.03 4.45
CA ILE A 140 -12.46 14.06 5.22
C ILE A 140 -13.54 14.60 4.26
N SER A 141 -14.29 13.69 3.64
CA SER A 141 -15.40 14.05 2.77
C SER A 141 -16.57 14.35 3.68
N ILE A 142 -16.69 15.61 4.09
CA ILE A 142 -17.88 16.09 4.78
C ILE A 142 -18.98 16.16 3.72
N PRO A 143 -20.03 15.33 3.78
CA PRO A 143 -21.11 15.38 2.81
C PRO A 143 -21.74 16.79 2.85
N GLY A 144 -21.68 17.49 1.72
CA GLY A 144 -22.19 18.86 1.56
C GLY A 144 -21.11 19.96 1.52
N LEU A 145 -19.84 19.68 1.83
CA LEU A 145 -18.76 20.68 1.75
C LEU A 145 -17.95 20.53 0.46
N ASN A 146 -18.29 21.32 -0.57
CA ASN A 146 -17.52 21.36 -1.81
C ASN A 146 -16.19 22.11 -1.59
N ILE A 147 -15.07 21.38 -1.57
CA ILE A 147 -13.72 21.94 -1.37
C ILE A 147 -13.39 23.03 -2.41
N ALA A 148 -13.90 22.91 -3.64
CA ALA A 148 -13.73 23.93 -4.66
C ALA A 148 -14.45 25.24 -4.30
N LEU A 149 -15.62 25.16 -3.65
CA LEU A 149 -16.35 26.32 -3.15
C LEU A 149 -15.59 27.02 -2.02
N LEU A 150 -15.04 26.23 -1.07
CA LEU A 150 -14.27 26.80 0.04
C LEU A 150 -13.02 27.52 -0.46
N LEU A 151 -12.28 26.92 -1.39
CA LEU A 151 -11.11 27.57 -2.01
C LEU A 151 -11.50 28.86 -2.76
N MET A 152 -12.61 28.85 -3.51
CA MET A 152 -13.13 30.05 -4.18
C MET A 152 -13.47 31.17 -3.18
N ILE A 153 -14.12 30.84 -2.06
CA ILE A 153 -14.48 31.82 -1.01
C ILE A 153 -13.23 32.40 -0.37
N VAL A 154 -12.29 31.55 0.07
CA VAL A 154 -11.05 32.00 0.70
C VAL A 154 -10.26 32.90 -0.24
N LEU A 155 -10.14 32.50 -1.50
CA LEU A 155 -9.45 33.30 -2.52
C LEU A 155 -10.13 34.66 -2.73
N SER A 156 -11.45 34.68 -2.81
CA SER A 156 -12.24 35.92 -2.96
C SER A 156 -12.05 36.88 -1.78
N VAL A 157 -12.05 36.37 -0.54
CA VAL A 157 -11.83 37.18 0.66
C VAL A 157 -10.43 37.81 0.65
N VAL A 158 -9.40 37.02 0.32
CA VAL A 158 -8.02 37.52 0.24
C VAL A 158 -7.92 38.64 -0.80
N TRP A 159 -8.45 38.43 -2.01
CA TRP A 159 -8.45 39.45 -3.05
C TRP A 159 -9.25 40.70 -2.67
N GLY A 160 -10.40 40.54 -2.00
CA GLY A 160 -11.21 41.65 -1.52
C GLY A 160 -10.47 42.52 -0.49
N ILE A 161 -9.72 41.90 0.43
CA ILE A 161 -8.90 42.61 1.41
C ILE A 161 -7.78 43.39 0.69
N LEU A 162 -7.07 42.74 -0.24
CA LEU A 162 -6.00 43.39 -1.01
C LEU A 162 -6.53 44.59 -1.82
N LEU A 163 -7.68 44.44 -2.48
CA LEU A 163 -8.34 45.52 -3.22
C LEU A 163 -8.72 46.68 -2.29
N THR A 164 -9.26 46.37 -1.11
CA THR A 164 -9.65 47.39 -0.12
C THR A 164 -8.45 48.19 0.38
N VAL A 165 -7.33 47.52 0.64
CA VAL A 165 -6.07 48.19 1.04
C VAL A 165 -5.57 49.10 -0.08
N ALA A 166 -5.53 48.61 -1.32
CA ALA A 166 -5.11 49.41 -2.47
C ALA A 166 -5.97 50.67 -2.64
N LEU A 167 -7.29 50.55 -2.51
CA LEU A 167 -8.21 51.69 -2.59
C LEU A 167 -7.97 52.71 -1.46
N ARG A 168 -7.71 52.24 -0.23
CA ARG A 168 -7.38 53.13 0.90
C ARG A 168 -6.07 53.89 0.67
N LEU A 169 -5.05 53.23 0.12
CA LEU A 169 -3.78 53.90 -0.22
C LEU A 169 -3.98 54.99 -1.28
N VAL A 170 -4.76 54.70 -2.32
CA VAL A 170 -5.08 55.68 -3.36
C VAL A 170 -5.86 56.88 -2.79
N ALA A 171 -6.82 56.63 -1.90
CA ALA A 171 -7.58 57.70 -1.25
C ALA A 171 -6.69 58.62 -0.39
N ILE A 172 -5.72 58.05 0.35
CA ILE A 172 -4.76 58.83 1.14
C ILE A 172 -3.83 59.64 0.21
N ALA A 173 -3.32 59.02 -0.85
CA ALA A 173 -2.46 59.71 -1.82
C ALA A 173 -3.18 60.88 -2.50
N ARG A 174 -4.47 60.72 -2.82
CA ARG A 174 -5.29 61.77 -3.41
C ARG A 174 -5.62 62.90 -2.45
N ASN A 175 -5.85 62.61 -1.17
CA ASN A 175 -6.16 63.65 -0.18
C ASN A 175 -4.89 64.33 0.37
N GLY A 176 -3.71 63.74 0.16
CA GLY A 176 -2.42 64.33 0.54
C GLY A 176 -1.88 65.38 -0.44
N SER A 177 -2.44 65.51 -1.65
CA SER A 177 -1.98 66.49 -2.65
C SER A 177 -2.49 67.92 -2.42
N ASP A 178 -3.41 68.12 -1.47
CA ASP A 178 -3.99 69.44 -1.18
C ASP A 178 -3.18 70.25 -0.13
N ILE A 179 -2.12 69.67 0.43
CA ILE A 179 -1.20 70.37 1.34
C ILE A 179 0.01 70.86 0.53
N ALA A 180 -0.23 71.79 -0.39
CA ALA A 180 0.85 72.63 -0.90
C ALA A 180 1.32 73.54 0.27
N PRO A 181 2.62 73.61 0.59
CA PRO A 181 3.11 74.61 1.54
C PRO A 181 2.87 75.99 0.93
N THR A 182 1.84 76.68 1.41
CA THR A 182 1.63 78.10 1.12
C THR A 182 2.73 78.88 1.83
N ASN A 183 3.88 78.99 1.17
CA ASN A 183 4.95 79.89 1.54
C ASN A 183 4.43 81.33 1.41
N LYS A 184 3.90 81.86 2.50
CA LYS A 184 3.43 83.26 2.62
C LYS A 184 4.41 84.18 3.34
N ASP A 185 5.61 83.71 3.68
CA ASP A 185 6.61 84.48 4.43
C ASP A 185 7.85 84.89 3.63
N ALA A 186 7.79 84.86 2.30
CA ALA A 186 8.79 85.51 1.46
C ALA A 186 8.51 87.03 1.33
N LYS A 187 8.48 87.75 2.46
CA LYS A 187 8.61 89.21 2.46
C LYS A 187 9.75 89.65 3.37
N HIS A 188 10.58 90.51 2.79
CA HIS A 188 11.65 91.30 3.40
C HIS A 188 12.92 90.54 3.75
N TYR A 189 13.94 90.65 2.89
CA TYR A 189 15.19 91.30 3.31
C TYR A 189 15.75 92.15 2.16
N GLN A 190 15.71 93.46 2.39
CA GLN A 190 16.59 94.43 1.75
C GLN A 190 17.99 94.31 2.33
N HIS A 191 18.99 94.45 1.47
CA HIS A 191 20.36 94.98 1.66
C HIS A 191 21.13 94.49 0.43
N LYS A 192 21.83 95.29 -0.36
CA LYS A 192 22.54 96.54 -0.12
C LYS A 192 22.86 97.17 -1.47
#